data_AF-A0A5M6CJT5-F1
#
_entry.id   AF-A0A5M6CJT5-F1
#
_cell.length_a   1.000
_cell.length_b   1.000
_cell.length_c   1.000
_cell.angle_alpha   90.00
_cell.angle_beta   90.00
_cell.angle_gamma   90.00
#
_symmetry.space_group_name_H-M   'P 1'
#
loop_
_entity.id
_entity.type
_entity.pdbx_description
1 polymer ?
#
loop_
_entity_poly.entity_id
_entity_poly.type
_entity_poly.pdbx_seq_one_letter_code
_entity_poly.pdbx_strand_id
1 'polypeptide(L)'
;MDILDNLSQLPEWDDNDFDNKGYESGEAWKNAALRTSAKALYNQWREVMTGIYALLSYAEKNPDMPEGFFEDQKELMIGDAIQIAVKIKTSAEVDMYVLLMENAAVVRKNAIYIQTQLSSMVLMGSIEEEHADAVRLDIEKFRELFIEWIATFKKDEYEDEWNFFV
;
A
#
# COMPACT_ATOMS: atom_id res chain seq x y z
N MET A 1 -7.55 -17.89 18.16
CA MET A 1 -7.02 -17.18 16.99
C MET A 1 -5.89 -16.34 17.54
N ASP A 2 -4.67 -16.75 17.24
CA ASP A 2 -3.49 -16.17 17.87
C ASP A 2 -3.34 -14.72 17.37
N ILE A 3 -2.92 -13.80 18.24
CA ILE A 3 -2.77 -12.38 17.88
C ILE A 3 -1.70 -12.20 16.77
N LEU A 4 -0.92 -13.26 16.55
CA LEU A 4 0.11 -13.39 15.52
C LEU A 4 -0.41 -13.85 14.15
N ASP A 5 -1.68 -14.33 14.03
CA ASP A 5 -2.18 -14.95 12.79
C ASP A 5 -2.51 -13.94 11.66
N ASN A 6 -2.54 -12.63 11.94
CA ASN A 6 -2.63 -11.61 10.90
C ASN A 6 -1.96 -10.29 11.31
N LEU A 7 -0.63 -10.30 11.42
CA LEU A 7 0.15 -9.09 11.69
C LEU A 7 -0.04 -8.00 10.63
N SER A 8 -0.48 -8.34 9.41
CA SER A 8 -0.75 -7.33 8.39
C SER A 8 -1.93 -6.42 8.73
N GLN A 9 -2.85 -6.85 9.62
CA GLN A 9 -4.15 -6.18 9.91
C GLN A 9 -5.03 -5.94 8.66
N LEU A 10 -4.62 -6.45 7.51
CA LEU A 10 -5.33 -6.37 6.24
C LEU A 10 -6.04 -7.70 5.96
N PRO A 11 -7.22 -7.66 5.32
CA PRO A 11 -7.87 -8.89 4.86
C PRO A 11 -7.00 -9.58 3.81
N GLU A 12 -7.20 -10.88 3.62
CA GLU A 12 -6.63 -11.57 2.47
C GLU A 12 -7.25 -11.05 1.16
N TRP A 13 -6.54 -11.25 0.06
CA TRP A 13 -7.11 -11.01 -1.25
C TRP A 13 -8.11 -12.12 -1.57
N ASP A 14 -9.38 -11.77 -1.74
CA ASP A 14 -10.42 -12.66 -2.21
C ASP A 14 -10.84 -12.27 -3.63
N ASP A 15 -10.66 -13.17 -4.59
CA ASP A 15 -11.06 -12.91 -5.98
C ASP A 15 -12.59 -12.76 -6.11
N ASN A 16 -13.37 -13.33 -5.19
CA ASN A 16 -14.84 -13.21 -5.18
C ASN A 16 -15.32 -11.79 -4.83
N ASP A 17 -14.46 -10.95 -4.22
CA ASP A 17 -14.82 -9.56 -3.88
C ASP A 17 -15.20 -8.76 -5.14
N PHE A 18 -14.72 -9.18 -6.31
CA PHE A 18 -14.77 -8.41 -7.55
C PHE A 18 -15.76 -8.96 -8.58
N ASP A 19 -16.55 -9.97 -8.21
CA ASP A 19 -17.52 -10.66 -9.09
C ASP A 19 -18.91 -10.01 -9.04
N ASN A 20 -19.13 -9.04 -8.15
CA ASN A 20 -20.45 -8.50 -7.82
C ASN A 20 -20.92 -7.32 -8.68
N LYS A 21 -20.08 -6.84 -9.61
CA LYS A 21 -20.53 -5.90 -10.64
C LYS A 21 -20.96 -6.73 -11.84
N GLY A 22 -22.21 -6.58 -12.27
CA GLY A 22 -22.81 -7.25 -13.43
C GLY A 22 -22.17 -6.92 -14.78
N TYR A 23 -20.84 -6.81 -14.84
CA TYR A 23 -20.07 -6.99 -16.05
C TYR A 23 -20.50 -8.31 -16.66
N GLU A 24 -21.12 -8.21 -17.84
CA GLU A 24 -21.42 -9.37 -18.65
C GLU A 24 -20.14 -10.22 -18.71
N SER A 25 -20.26 -11.47 -18.25
CA SER A 25 -19.19 -12.46 -18.07
C SER A 25 -18.18 -12.61 -19.22
N GLY A 26 -18.40 -11.97 -20.37
CA GLY A 26 -17.53 -11.94 -21.55
C GLY A 26 -16.40 -10.91 -21.54
N GLU A 27 -16.37 -9.92 -20.64
CA GLU A 27 -15.32 -8.86 -20.65
C GLU A 27 -14.30 -8.93 -19.51
N ALA A 28 -14.44 -9.88 -18.57
CA ALA A 28 -13.55 -10.05 -17.42
C ALA A 28 -12.06 -10.20 -17.81
N TRP A 29 -11.77 -10.72 -19.01
CA TRP A 29 -10.42 -10.87 -19.54
C TRP A 29 -9.71 -9.52 -19.77
N LYS A 30 -10.45 -8.42 -20.00
CA LYS A 30 -9.86 -7.10 -20.26
C LYS A 30 -9.04 -6.59 -19.07
N ASN A 31 -9.44 -6.97 -17.85
CA ASN A 31 -8.81 -6.55 -16.60
C ASN A 31 -7.97 -7.65 -15.94
N ALA A 32 -7.81 -8.81 -16.58
CA ALA A 32 -7.10 -9.94 -15.98
C ALA A 32 -5.65 -9.58 -15.59
N ALA A 33 -4.94 -8.85 -16.46
CA ALA A 33 -3.58 -8.39 -16.17
C ALA A 33 -3.55 -7.40 -14.99
N LEU A 34 -4.46 -6.43 -14.98
CA LEU A 34 -4.61 -5.44 -13.89
C LEU A 34 -4.91 -6.11 -12.55
N ARG A 35 -5.87 -7.04 -12.52
CA ARG A 35 -6.24 -7.77 -11.29
C ARG A 35 -5.09 -8.64 -10.79
N THR A 36 -4.39 -9.32 -11.70
CA THR A 36 -3.24 -10.18 -11.35
C THR A 36 -2.11 -9.35 -10.73
N SER A 37 -1.73 -8.24 -11.36
CA SER A 37 -0.67 -7.37 -10.84
C SER A 37 -1.11 -6.65 -9.55
N ALA A 38 -2.37 -6.23 -9.44
CA ALA A 38 -2.92 -5.65 -8.21
C ALA A 38 -2.90 -6.65 -7.05
N LYS A 39 -3.26 -7.92 -7.28
CA LYS A 39 -3.18 -8.99 -6.28
C LYS A 39 -1.75 -9.20 -5.79
N ALA A 40 -0.79 -9.30 -6.71
CA ALA A 40 0.62 -9.44 -6.37
C ALA A 40 1.12 -8.26 -5.54
N LEU A 41 0.82 -7.04 -5.99
CA LEU A 41 1.17 -5.79 -5.31
C LEU A 41 0.56 -5.70 -3.90
N TYR A 42 -0.72 -6.05 -3.77
CA TYR A 42 -1.45 -6.06 -2.50
C TYR A 42 -0.83 -7.05 -1.50
N ASN A 43 -0.51 -8.25 -1.96
CA ASN A 43 0.10 -9.26 -1.10
C ASN A 43 1.50 -8.85 -0.63
N GLN A 44 2.32 -8.26 -1.51
CA GLN A 44 3.60 -7.69 -1.09
C GLN A 44 3.39 -6.53 -0.10
N TRP A 45 2.35 -5.73 -0.26
CA TRP A 45 2.01 -4.68 0.71
C TRP A 45 1.60 -5.23 2.07
N ARG A 46 0.95 -6.40 2.13
CA ARG A 46 0.66 -7.09 3.40
C ARG A 46 1.93 -7.49 4.16
N GLU A 47 3.00 -7.86 3.44
CA GLU A 47 4.32 -8.10 4.04
C GLU A 47 4.91 -6.80 4.60
N VAL A 48 4.85 -5.70 3.83
CA VAL A 48 5.27 -4.37 4.32
C VAL A 48 4.50 -3.98 5.59
N MET A 49 3.17 -4.17 5.61
CA MET A 49 2.33 -3.89 6.77
C MET A 49 2.73 -4.73 7.99
N THR A 50 3.03 -6.01 7.78
CA THR A 50 3.54 -6.90 8.84
C THR A 50 4.84 -6.36 9.43
N GLY A 51 5.77 -5.93 8.57
CA GLY A 51 7.02 -5.27 8.99
C GLY A 51 6.79 -3.97 9.77
N ILE A 52 5.88 -3.11 9.30
CA ILE A 52 5.49 -1.87 9.97
C ILE A 52 4.94 -2.16 11.37
N TYR A 53 3.99 -3.08 11.51
CA TYR A 53 3.43 -3.40 12.83
C TYR A 53 4.44 -4.03 13.78
N ALA A 54 5.31 -4.91 13.27
CA ALA A 54 6.39 -5.48 14.06
C ALA A 54 7.36 -4.39 14.55
N LEU A 55 7.74 -3.46 13.67
CA LEU A 55 8.60 -2.33 13.99
C LEU A 55 7.97 -1.38 15.00
N LEU A 56 6.69 -1.03 14.84
CA LEU A 56 5.97 -0.18 15.77
C LEU A 56 5.83 -0.86 17.15
N SER A 57 5.55 -2.16 17.17
CA SER A 57 5.49 -2.96 18.41
C SER A 57 6.84 -3.05 19.13
N TYR A 58 7.95 -2.97 18.39
CA TYR A 58 9.29 -2.85 18.97
C TYR A 58 9.51 -1.45 19.54
N ALA A 59 9.24 -0.42 18.73
CA ALA A 59 9.41 0.98 19.09
C ALA A 59 8.62 1.38 20.35
N GLU A 60 7.39 0.89 20.51
CA GLU A 60 6.52 1.17 21.67
C GLU A 60 7.17 0.76 23.01
N LYS A 61 8.11 -0.19 23.00
CA LYS A 61 8.80 -0.67 24.21
C LYS A 61 10.01 0.20 24.59
N ASN A 62 10.37 1.18 23.77
CA ASN A 62 11.51 2.04 24.01
C ASN A 62 11.17 3.08 25.12
N PRO A 63 11.79 2.99 26.31
CA PRO A 63 11.46 3.86 27.44
C PRO A 63 11.95 5.31 27.27
N ASP A 64 12.89 5.55 26.35
CA ASP A 64 13.52 6.85 26.13
C ASP A 64 12.79 7.67 25.05
N MET A 65 11.62 7.21 24.59
CA MET A 65 10.89 7.89 23.53
C MET A 65 10.23 9.18 24.02
N PRO A 66 10.34 10.30 23.29
CA PRO A 66 9.63 11.53 23.63
C PRO A 66 8.11 11.30 23.72
N GLU A 67 7.49 11.82 24.77
CA GLU A 67 6.05 11.69 25.02
C GLU A 67 5.24 12.22 23.82
N GLY A 68 4.24 11.47 23.38
CA GLY A 68 3.35 11.82 22.25
C GLY A 68 3.96 11.64 20.85
N PHE A 69 5.28 11.77 20.68
CA PHE A 69 5.92 11.64 19.36
C PHE A 69 5.67 10.28 18.71
N PHE A 70 5.74 9.19 19.50
CA PHE A 70 5.50 7.84 19.00
C PHE A 70 4.12 7.66 18.40
N GLU A 71 3.08 8.06 19.16
CA GLU A 71 1.69 7.86 18.77
C GLU A 71 1.36 8.69 17.53
N ASP A 72 1.86 9.92 17.44
CA ASP A 72 1.70 10.75 16.24
C ASP A 72 2.33 10.09 15.00
N GLN A 73 3.56 9.55 15.11
CA GLN A 73 4.21 8.85 14.00
C GLN A 73 3.48 7.56 13.62
N LYS A 74 3.00 6.81 14.61
CA LYS A 74 2.26 5.57 14.44
C LYS A 74 0.94 5.80 13.71
N GLU A 75 0.16 6.81 14.11
CA GLU A 75 -1.10 7.15 13.45
C GLU A 75 -0.90 7.59 12.00
N LEU A 76 0.11 8.43 11.73
CA LEU A 76 0.45 8.85 10.38
C LEU A 76 0.87 7.65 9.50
N MET A 77 1.73 6.77 10.03
CA MET A 77 2.28 5.65 9.26
C MET A 77 1.20 4.63 8.92
N ILE A 78 0.38 4.26 9.91
CA ILE A 78 -0.72 3.30 9.72
C ILE A 78 -1.78 3.90 8.78
N GLY A 79 -2.11 5.19 8.94
CA GLY A 79 -3.05 5.88 8.06
C GLY A 79 -2.62 5.86 6.59
N ASP A 80 -1.36 6.23 6.33
CA ASP A 80 -0.77 6.18 4.99
C ASP A 80 -0.76 4.75 4.43
N ALA A 81 -0.44 3.76 5.27
CA ALA A 81 -0.30 2.38 4.86
C ALA A 81 -1.64 1.68 4.55
N ILE A 82 -2.69 1.98 5.33
CA ILE A 82 -4.06 1.52 5.04
C ILE A 82 -4.54 2.10 3.70
N GLN A 83 -4.27 3.39 3.44
CA GLN A 83 -4.67 4.02 2.19
C GLN A 83 -4.04 3.34 0.97
N ILE A 84 -2.77 2.92 1.06
CA ILE A 84 -2.12 2.16 -0.03
C ILE A 84 -2.90 0.87 -0.32
N ALA A 85 -3.20 0.09 0.72
CA ALA A 85 -3.94 -1.17 0.59
C ALA A 85 -5.31 -0.98 -0.05
N VAL A 86 -6.06 0.03 0.40
CA VAL A 86 -7.40 0.37 -0.13
C VAL A 86 -7.29 0.75 -1.60
N LYS A 87 -6.35 1.61 -1.97
CA LYS A 87 -6.22 2.11 -3.35
C LYS A 87 -5.87 1.00 -4.35
N ILE A 88 -4.99 0.08 -3.96
CA ILE A 88 -4.66 -1.10 -4.77
C ILE A 88 -5.91 -1.97 -4.96
N LYS A 89 -6.63 -2.28 -3.88
CA LYS A 89 -7.82 -3.14 -3.93
C LYS A 89 -8.94 -2.52 -4.76
N THR A 90 -9.21 -1.22 -4.61
CA THR A 90 -10.25 -0.54 -5.38
C THR A 90 -9.94 -0.47 -6.88
N SER A 91 -8.67 -0.36 -7.26
CA SER A 91 -8.29 -0.30 -8.68
C SER A 91 -8.57 -1.60 -9.43
N ALA A 92 -8.72 -2.74 -8.75
CA ALA A 92 -9.07 -4.01 -9.37
C ALA A 92 -10.49 -4.04 -9.99
N GLU A 93 -11.32 -3.04 -9.66
CA GLU A 93 -12.69 -2.86 -10.15
C GLU A 93 -12.88 -1.63 -11.04
N VAL A 94 -11.80 -0.94 -11.40
CA VAL A 94 -11.85 0.34 -12.10
C VAL A 94 -11.35 0.17 -13.53
N ASP A 95 -12.15 0.64 -14.49
CA ASP A 95 -11.82 0.59 -15.92
C ASP A 95 -11.30 1.94 -16.46
N MET A 96 -11.46 3.03 -15.70
CA MET A 96 -11.09 4.39 -16.12
C MET A 96 -9.61 4.68 -15.85
N TYR A 97 -8.89 5.08 -16.89
CA TYR A 97 -7.45 5.36 -16.81
C TYR A 97 -7.11 6.43 -15.76
N VAL A 98 -7.84 7.55 -15.77
CA VAL A 98 -7.59 8.68 -14.85
C VAL A 98 -7.72 8.24 -13.40
N LEU A 99 -8.75 7.45 -13.05
CA LEU A 99 -8.93 6.94 -11.69
C LEU A 99 -7.83 5.95 -11.27
N LEU A 100 -7.36 5.10 -12.18
CA LEU A 100 -6.22 4.22 -11.92
C LEU A 100 -4.95 5.02 -11.63
N MET A 101 -4.71 6.08 -12.41
CA MET A 101 -3.57 6.99 -12.23
C MET A 101 -3.65 7.78 -10.92
N GLU A 102 -4.83 8.27 -10.54
CA GLU A 102 -5.06 8.93 -9.24
C GLU A 102 -4.75 7.99 -8.07
N ASN A 103 -5.26 6.76 -8.13
CA ASN A 103 -4.98 5.75 -7.11
C ASN A 103 -3.48 5.44 -7.03
N ALA A 104 -2.80 5.31 -8.17
CA ALA A 104 -1.36 5.09 -8.21
C ALA A 104 -0.55 6.28 -7.65
N ALA A 105 -1.00 7.52 -7.88
CA ALA A 105 -0.38 8.71 -7.30
C ALA A 105 -0.47 8.72 -5.77
N VAL A 106 -1.65 8.37 -5.21
CA VAL A 106 -1.82 8.23 -3.75
C VAL A 106 -0.93 7.13 -3.20
N VAL A 107 -0.89 5.96 -3.86
CA VAL A 107 -0.04 4.84 -3.45
C VAL A 107 1.44 5.27 -3.36
N ARG A 108 1.94 5.89 -4.43
CA ARG A 108 3.33 6.37 -4.49
C ARG A 108 3.64 7.40 -3.42
N LYS A 109 2.76 8.40 -3.24
CA LYS A 109 2.92 9.46 -2.24
C LYS A 109 3.03 8.85 -0.84
N ASN A 110 2.12 7.96 -0.48
CA ASN A 110 2.08 7.36 0.85
C ASN A 110 3.28 6.44 1.09
N ALA A 111 3.76 5.72 0.07
CA ALA A 111 4.97 4.90 0.21
C ALA A 111 6.23 5.75 0.50
N ILE A 112 6.32 6.94 -0.10
CA ILE A 112 7.38 7.92 0.20
C ILE A 112 7.23 8.49 1.62
N TYR A 113 5.99 8.75 2.04
CA TYR A 113 5.73 9.27 3.39
C TYR A 113 6.11 8.25 4.46
N ILE A 114 5.80 6.97 4.26
CA ILE A 114 6.23 5.89 5.16
C ILE A 114 7.76 5.82 5.23
N GLN A 115 8.48 5.87 4.11
CA GLN A 115 9.95 5.92 4.11
C GLN A 115 10.51 7.14 4.86
N THR A 116 9.85 8.29 4.73
CA THR A 116 10.22 9.52 5.44
C THR A 116 10.01 9.34 6.95
N GLN A 117 8.88 8.75 7.37
CA GLN A 117 8.57 8.46 8.76
C GLN A 117 9.55 7.44 9.37
N LEU A 118 9.90 6.37 8.65
CA LEU A 118 10.97 5.45 9.06
C LEU A 118 12.28 6.19 9.35
N SER A 119 12.66 7.12 8.46
CA SER A 119 13.89 7.91 8.62
C SER A 119 13.81 8.86 9.81
N SER A 120 12.64 9.48 10.04
CA SER A 120 12.39 10.32 11.22
C SER A 120 12.47 9.51 12.52
N MET A 121 11.88 8.31 12.56
CA MET A 121 11.92 7.44 13.73
C MET A 121 13.34 6.96 14.04
N VAL A 122 14.17 6.68 13.02
CA VAL A 122 15.61 6.39 13.24
C VAL A 122 16.34 7.61 13.79
N LEU A 123 16.15 8.79 13.18
CA LEU A 123 16.82 10.03 13.60
C LEU A 123 16.50 10.40 15.06
N MET A 124 15.27 10.13 15.49
CA MET A 124 14.81 10.40 16.85
C MET A 124 15.18 9.30 17.85
N GLY A 125 15.87 8.23 17.40
CA GLY A 125 16.29 7.12 18.25
C GLY A 125 15.12 6.20 18.67
N SER A 126 13.98 6.29 18.00
CA SER A 126 12.80 5.47 18.29
C SER A 126 12.97 4.02 17.81
N ILE A 127 13.74 3.82 16.74
CA ILE A 127 14.06 2.53 16.14
C ILE A 127 15.52 2.52 15.67
N GLU A 128 16.08 1.32 15.51
CA GLU A 128 17.41 1.12 14.96
C GLU A 128 17.37 1.12 13.41
N GLU A 129 18.45 1.59 12.79
CA GLU A 129 18.59 1.64 11.32
C GLU A 129 18.34 0.26 10.68
N GLU A 130 18.90 -0.80 11.27
CA GLU A 130 18.76 -2.18 10.75
C GLU A 130 17.30 -2.65 10.72
N HIS A 131 16.48 -2.22 11.69
CA HIS A 131 15.05 -2.54 11.71
C HIS A 131 14.26 -1.72 10.68
N ALA A 132 14.64 -0.45 10.47
CA ALA A 132 14.06 0.36 9.40
C ALA A 132 14.40 -0.20 8.02
N ASP A 133 15.63 -0.70 7.83
CA ASP A 133 16.11 -1.26 6.57
C ASP A 133 15.36 -2.53 6.16
N ALA A 134 14.94 -3.36 7.13
CA ALA A 134 14.09 -4.52 6.84
C ALA A 134 12.78 -4.10 6.16
N VAL A 135 12.10 -3.07 6.68
CA VAL A 135 10.86 -2.54 6.08
C VAL A 135 11.13 -1.87 4.74
N ARG A 136 12.23 -1.10 4.62
CA ARG A 136 12.61 -0.46 3.34
C ARG A 136 12.87 -1.48 2.24
N LEU A 137 13.47 -2.63 2.57
CA LEU A 137 13.68 -3.71 1.60
C LEU A 137 12.36 -4.27 1.07
N ASP A 138 11.35 -4.41 1.92
CA ASP A 138 10.03 -4.87 1.47
C ASP A 138 9.28 -3.81 0.67
N ILE A 139 9.47 -2.53 0.99
CA ILE A 139 8.98 -1.40 0.17
C ILE A 139 9.66 -1.38 -1.20
N GLU A 140 10.93 -1.77 -1.29
CA GLU A 140 11.64 -1.85 -2.58
C GLU A 140 11.07 -2.97 -3.47
N LYS A 141 10.81 -4.15 -2.91
CA LYS A 141 10.09 -5.23 -3.62
C LYS A 141 8.69 -4.77 -4.06
N PHE A 142 7.99 -4.06 -3.18
CA PHE A 142 6.69 -3.45 -3.51
C PHE A 142 6.81 -2.45 -4.68
N ARG A 143 7.87 -1.64 -4.72
CA ARG A 143 8.13 -0.67 -5.80
C ARG A 143 8.31 -1.35 -7.15
N GLU A 144 8.97 -2.50 -7.20
CA GLU A 144 9.12 -3.28 -8.43
C GLU A 144 7.76 -3.76 -8.96
N LEU A 145 6.93 -4.36 -8.09
CA LEU A 145 5.57 -4.77 -8.45
C LEU A 145 4.66 -3.59 -8.81
N PHE A 146 4.88 -2.43 -8.19
CA PHE A 146 4.12 -1.22 -8.50
C PHE A 146 4.34 -0.80 -9.95
N ILE A 147 5.58 -0.91 -10.45
CA ILE A 147 5.91 -0.62 -11.86
C ILE A 147 5.19 -1.59 -12.80
N GLU A 148 5.14 -2.87 -12.45
CA GLU A 148 4.40 -3.87 -13.23
C GLU A 148 2.89 -3.59 -13.24
N TRP A 149 2.36 -3.14 -12.10
CA TRP A 149 0.94 -2.80 -11.97
C TRP A 149 0.56 -1.59 -12.83
N ILE A 150 1.30 -0.47 -12.76
CA ILE A 150 1.00 0.72 -13.60
C ILE A 150 1.16 0.43 -15.09
N ALA A 151 2.04 -0.52 -15.47
CA ALA A 151 2.22 -0.92 -16.87
C ALA A 151 0.97 -1.60 -17.46
N THR A 152 0.02 -2.02 -16.62
CA THR A 152 -1.27 -2.58 -17.06
C THR A 152 -2.31 -1.52 -17.41
N PHE A 153 -2.07 -0.26 -17.03
CA PHE A 153 -3.05 0.81 -17.22
C PHE A 153 -3.12 1.21 -18.69
N LYS A 154 -4.32 1.25 -19.24
CA LYS A 154 -4.57 1.61 -20.63
C LYS A 154 -5.29 2.92 -20.68
N LYS A 155 -4.70 3.89 -21.39
CA LYS A 155 -5.31 5.18 -21.63
C LYS A 155 -6.59 5.03 -22.45
N ASP A 156 -7.64 5.72 -22.02
CA ASP A 156 -8.94 5.81 -22.69
C ASP A 156 -9.14 7.23 -23.27
N GLU A 157 -10.34 7.50 -23.78
CA GLU A 157 -10.70 8.82 -24.35
C GLU A 157 -11.11 9.84 -23.26
N TYR A 158 -11.16 9.43 -21.99
CA TYR A 158 -11.58 10.32 -20.91
C TYR A 158 -10.41 11.25 -20.52
N GLU A 159 -10.65 12.56 -20.60
CA GLU A 159 -9.68 13.58 -20.21
C GLU A 159 -9.88 13.97 -18.75
N ASP A 160 -8.77 14.04 -18.01
CA ASP A 160 -8.77 14.57 -16.64
C ASP A 160 -9.07 16.07 -16.65
N GLU A 161 -10.16 16.46 -15.98
CA GLU A 161 -10.60 17.86 -15.85
C GLU A 161 -9.55 18.76 -15.16
N TRP A 162 -8.68 18.17 -14.35
CA TRP A 162 -7.61 18.88 -13.64
C TRP A 162 -6.30 18.90 -14.42
N ASN A 163 -6.22 18.23 -15.58
CA ASN A 163 -5.05 18.12 -16.43
C ASN A 163 -3.79 17.57 -15.73
N PHE A 164 -3.93 16.78 -14.67
CA PHE A 164 -2.83 16.03 -14.05
C PHE A 164 -2.45 14.79 -14.85
N PHE A 165 -3.42 14.13 -15.49
CA PHE A 165 -3.23 12.87 -16.19
C PHE A 165 -3.67 13.01 -17.66
N VAL A 166 -2.73 13.48 -18.50
CA VAL A 166 -2.99 13.88 -19.90
C VAL A 166 -2.70 12.83 -20.95
#